data_AF-A0A2V6LQM9-F1
#
_entry.id   AF-A0A2V6LQM9-F1
#
_cell.length_a   1.000
_cell.length_b   1.000
_cell.length_c   1.000
_cell.angle_alpha   90.00
_cell.angle_beta   90.00
_cell.angle_gamma   90.00
#
_symmetry.space_group_name_H-M   'P 1'
#
loop_
_entity.id
_entity.type
_entity.pdbx_description
1 polymer ?
#
loop_
_entity_poly.entity_id
_entity_poly.type
_entity_poly.pdbx_seq_one_letter_code
_entity_poly.pdbx_strand_id
1 'polypeptide(L)'
;MRVFCSDPGSAGCQPAGAGSLPATSASRQVAEMDRLAARAPQQISLKTLIPFIDWSPFFHTWELRGRYPAILDDATFGKQARELFDDAQRLLTKIVEERLLQARGVIGFWPANAVGDDVELFTDDSRSTRLTTLHFLRQQMRKPSGQFNLCLADYVAPKTQLDAGHRPPLQDYIGGFAVTGGIGADEVAAEFKAAHDDYSAIMLKALADRLAEAFAEYAHQLAREAWGFGRSENLVLEDLLRERYRGIRPAAGYPACPDHTEKRTLFSLLEAEKNCGIKLTESFAMHPGASVSGLYFSHPEAKYFGVGKIARDQVEDYAARTRSWVTEIEKRLAPNLGYEPG
;
A
#
# COMPACT_ATOMS: atom_id res chain seq x y z
N MET A 1 -27.49 -21.11 -14.87
CA MET A 1 -27.56 -22.51 -14.39
C MET A 1 -26.13 -22.89 -13.97
N ARG A 2 -25.76 -22.62 -12.71
CA ARG A 2 -24.39 -22.85 -12.22
C ARG A 2 -24.34 -24.24 -11.60
N VAL A 3 -23.50 -25.10 -12.14
CA VAL A 3 -23.15 -26.39 -11.53
C VAL A 3 -22.22 -26.06 -10.35
N PHE A 4 -22.73 -26.19 -9.13
CA PHE A 4 -21.89 -26.17 -7.93
C PHE A 4 -21.20 -27.53 -7.83
N CYS A 5 -19.90 -27.60 -8.11
CA CYS A 5 -19.10 -28.74 -7.71
C CYS A 5 -18.85 -28.61 -6.20
N SER A 6 -19.62 -29.37 -5.42
CA SER A 6 -19.41 -29.54 -3.99
C SER A 6 -18.32 -30.59 -3.77
N ASP A 7 -17.08 -30.15 -3.63
CA ASP A 7 -16.00 -31.01 -3.13
C ASP A 7 -15.53 -30.50 -1.75
N PRO A 8 -15.83 -31.21 -0.64
CA PRO A 8 -15.55 -30.76 0.72
C PRO A 8 -14.09 -31.05 1.16
N GLY A 9 -13.13 -30.96 0.24
CA GLY A 9 -11.78 -31.50 0.40
C GLY A 9 -10.72 -30.60 1.05
N SER A 10 -10.94 -29.29 1.19
CA SER A 10 -9.98 -28.41 1.91
C SER A 10 -10.48 -28.12 3.32
N ALA A 11 -9.95 -28.85 4.30
CA ALA A 11 -10.30 -28.71 5.71
C ALA A 11 -9.90 -27.32 6.25
N GLY A 12 -10.80 -26.33 6.11
CA GLY A 12 -10.64 -25.00 6.70
C GLY A 12 -11.18 -23.84 5.87
N CYS A 13 -11.37 -24.03 4.56
CA CYS A 13 -11.76 -22.95 3.65
C CYS A 13 -13.27 -22.93 3.38
N GLN A 14 -13.86 -21.73 3.32
CA GLN A 14 -15.25 -21.53 2.89
C GLN A 14 -15.32 -21.31 1.37
N PRO A 15 -16.46 -21.52 0.69
CA PRO A 15 -16.57 -21.24 -0.74
C PRO A 15 -16.29 -19.77 -1.09
N ALA A 16 -15.77 -19.51 -2.29
CA ALA A 16 -15.58 -18.14 -2.79
C ALA A 16 -16.88 -17.31 -2.69
N GLY A 17 -16.78 -16.09 -2.15
CA GLY A 17 -17.92 -15.17 -1.95
C GLY A 17 -18.75 -15.40 -0.68
N ALA A 18 -18.46 -16.40 0.15
CA ALA A 18 -19.17 -16.63 1.41
C ALA A 18 -18.72 -15.66 2.53
N GLY A 19 -19.69 -14.95 3.13
CA GLY A 19 -19.48 -14.12 4.32
C GLY A 19 -18.88 -12.75 4.03
N SER A 20 -19.30 -12.07 2.96
CA SER A 20 -18.92 -10.68 2.68
C SER A 20 -19.47 -9.71 3.73
N LEU A 21 -18.76 -8.60 3.95
CA LEU A 21 -19.30 -7.48 4.72
C LEU A 21 -20.59 -6.97 4.04
N PRO A 22 -21.68 -6.76 4.78
CA PRO A 22 -22.88 -6.14 4.20
C PRO A 22 -22.54 -4.74 3.70
N ALA A 23 -23.08 -4.37 2.53
CA ALA A 23 -22.86 -3.06 1.95
C ALA A 23 -23.38 -1.97 2.90
N THR A 24 -22.47 -1.29 3.61
CA THR A 24 -22.84 -0.26 4.59
C THR A 24 -23.30 1.00 3.85
N SER A 25 -24.44 1.52 4.29
CA SER A 25 -25.06 2.77 3.85
C SER A 25 -24.43 4.02 4.48
N ALA A 26 -23.29 3.87 5.17
CA ALA A 26 -22.61 4.97 5.85
C ALA A 26 -22.39 6.12 4.86
N SER A 27 -22.80 7.34 5.23
CA SER A 27 -22.67 8.52 4.40
C SER A 27 -21.20 8.74 4.05
N ARG A 28 -20.82 8.34 2.84
CA ARG A 28 -19.48 8.58 2.31
C ARG A 28 -19.46 10.05 1.91
N GLN A 29 -18.70 10.89 2.61
CA GLN A 29 -18.46 12.25 2.16
C GLN A 29 -17.86 12.14 0.76
N VAL A 30 -18.64 12.55 -0.24
CA VAL A 30 -18.14 12.76 -1.59
C VAL A 30 -17.04 13.78 -1.43
N ALA A 31 -15.81 13.39 -1.75
CA ALA A 31 -14.68 14.28 -1.68
C ALA A 31 -15.04 15.54 -2.48
N GLU A 32 -14.99 16.71 -1.86
CA GLU A 32 -14.67 17.95 -2.59
C GLU A 32 -13.21 17.80 -3.02
N MET A 33 -12.99 16.89 -3.97
CA MET A 33 -11.68 16.57 -4.50
C MET A 33 -11.23 17.83 -5.22
N ASP A 34 -10.18 18.47 -4.71
CA ASP A 34 -9.51 19.51 -5.49
C ASP A 34 -8.79 18.80 -6.64
N ARG A 35 -9.50 18.64 -7.78
CA ARG A 35 -9.12 17.78 -8.91
C ARG A 35 -7.86 18.26 -9.63
N LEU A 36 -7.26 19.36 -9.19
CA LEU A 36 -6.23 20.10 -9.90
C LEU A 36 -4.84 19.46 -9.91
N ALA A 37 -4.64 18.24 -9.39
CA ALA A 37 -3.35 17.56 -9.54
C ALA A 37 -3.37 16.02 -9.46
N ALA A 38 -4.45 15.33 -9.86
CA ALA A 38 -4.37 13.87 -9.98
C ALA A 38 -3.30 13.52 -11.04
N ARG A 39 -2.20 12.89 -10.60
CA ARG A 39 -0.98 12.52 -11.36
C ARG A 39 0.07 13.62 -11.58
N ALA A 40 0.02 14.76 -10.89
CA ALA A 40 1.13 15.70 -10.96
C ALA A 40 2.37 15.12 -10.25
N PRO A 41 3.56 15.13 -10.89
CA PRO A 41 4.82 14.81 -10.23
C PRO A 41 4.99 15.64 -8.95
N GLN A 42 5.23 14.96 -7.84
CA GLN A 42 5.56 15.56 -6.56
C GLN A 42 7.08 15.54 -6.40
N GLN A 43 7.69 16.71 -6.32
CA GLN A 43 9.09 16.84 -5.93
C GLN A 43 9.14 17.48 -4.54
N ILE A 44 9.47 16.67 -3.54
CA ILE A 44 9.44 17.08 -2.14
C ILE A 44 10.86 17.23 -1.64
N SER A 45 11.09 18.30 -0.89
CA SER A 45 12.35 18.52 -0.17
C SER A 45 12.53 17.43 0.89
N LEU A 46 13.71 16.80 0.95
CA LEU A 46 14.03 15.80 1.98
C LEU A 46 13.83 16.36 3.40
N LYS A 47 14.11 17.65 3.61
CA LYS A 47 13.89 18.33 4.90
C LYS A 47 12.42 18.27 5.35
N THR A 48 11.47 18.24 4.42
CA THR A 48 10.03 18.11 4.72
C THR A 48 9.69 16.71 5.21
N LEU A 49 10.45 15.69 4.77
CA LEU A 49 10.23 14.29 5.11
C LEU A 49 10.84 13.91 6.46
N ILE A 50 11.91 14.57 6.90
CA ILE A 50 12.62 14.23 8.14
C ILE A 50 11.69 14.08 9.36
N PRO A 51 10.72 14.98 9.61
CA PRO A 51 9.80 14.81 10.72
C PRO A 51 8.95 13.53 10.63
N PHE A 52 8.68 13.02 9.43
CA PHE A 52 7.86 11.83 9.20
C PHE A 52 8.63 10.52 9.30
N ILE A 53 9.93 10.55 9.63
CA ILE A 53 10.72 9.33 9.79
C ILE A 53 10.32 8.60 11.07
N ASP A 54 9.82 7.36 10.94
CA ASP A 54 9.86 6.39 12.03
C ASP A 54 11.25 5.76 12.10
N TRP A 55 11.97 6.10 13.16
CA TRP A 55 13.32 5.62 13.46
C TRP A 55 13.34 4.20 14.05
N SER A 56 12.22 3.66 14.51
CA SER A 56 12.20 2.33 15.15
C SER A 56 12.68 1.24 14.17
N PRO A 57 12.18 1.18 12.92
CA PRO A 57 12.68 0.18 11.97
C PRO A 57 14.11 0.48 11.47
N PHE A 58 14.59 1.72 11.54
CA PHE A 58 16.02 2.00 11.30
C PHE A 58 16.90 1.24 12.30
N PHE A 59 16.59 1.28 13.60
CA PHE A 59 17.33 0.50 14.59
C PHE A 59 17.20 -1.01 14.38
N HIS A 60 16.03 -1.48 13.95
CA HIS A 60 15.83 -2.90 13.62
C HIS A 60 16.71 -3.37 12.44
N THR A 61 16.97 -2.52 11.44
CA THR A 61 17.92 -2.81 10.36
C THR A 61 19.33 -3.06 10.88
N TRP A 62 19.68 -2.47 12.02
CA TRP A 62 20.96 -2.66 12.73
C TRP A 62 20.87 -3.66 13.88
N GLU A 63 19.83 -4.51 13.88
CA GLU A 63 19.57 -5.54 14.89
C GLU A 63 19.37 -5.02 16.34
N LEU A 64 19.18 -3.71 16.50
CA LEU A 64 18.88 -3.08 17.78
C LEU A 64 17.37 -3.10 18.03
N ARG A 65 16.91 -3.99 18.89
CA ARG A 65 15.49 -4.16 19.22
C ARG A 65 15.03 -3.08 20.19
N GLY A 66 14.03 -2.30 19.80
CA GLY A 66 13.43 -1.31 20.67
C GLY A 66 12.67 -0.25 19.89
N ARG A 67 11.84 0.53 20.59
CA ARG A 67 11.07 1.61 19.98
C ARG A 67 11.81 2.93 20.17
N TYR A 68 11.91 3.75 19.12
CA TYR A 68 12.39 5.12 19.26
C TYR A 68 11.31 6.02 19.92
N PRO A 69 11.67 6.95 20.83
CA PRO A 69 13.02 7.26 21.30
C PRO A 69 13.50 6.40 22.49
N ALA A 70 12.65 5.57 23.08
CA ALA A 70 12.96 4.80 24.30
C ALA A 70 14.21 3.91 24.18
N ILE A 71 14.54 3.40 22.99
CA ILE A 71 15.76 2.61 22.74
C ILE A 71 17.05 3.37 23.06
N LEU A 72 17.04 4.70 22.99
CA LEU A 72 18.23 5.52 23.30
C LEU A 72 18.60 5.46 24.79
N ASP A 73 17.64 5.19 25.66
CA ASP A 73 17.83 5.07 27.11
C ASP A 73 17.84 3.61 27.59
N ASP A 74 17.86 2.65 26.65
CA ASP A 74 17.90 1.23 26.98
C ASP A 74 19.20 0.87 27.72
N ALA A 75 19.10 0.06 28.78
CA ALA A 75 20.24 -0.30 29.61
C ALA A 75 21.29 -1.15 28.89
N THR A 76 20.88 -1.89 27.86
CA THR A 76 21.75 -2.81 27.11
C THR A 76 22.24 -2.17 25.81
N PHE A 77 21.34 -1.51 25.08
CA PHE A 77 21.59 -1.02 23.72
C PHE A 77 21.70 0.49 23.61
N GLY A 78 21.36 1.26 24.65
CA GLY A 78 21.21 2.71 24.55
C GLY A 78 22.48 3.46 24.14
N LYS A 79 23.66 2.99 24.56
CA LYS A 79 24.93 3.59 24.12
C LYS A 79 25.13 3.42 22.60
N GLN A 80 25.04 2.20 22.11
CA GLN A 80 25.21 1.86 20.69
C GLN A 80 24.11 2.51 19.83
N ALA A 81 22.87 2.57 20.34
CA ALA A 81 21.77 3.23 19.66
C ALA A 81 22.00 4.73 19.52
N ARG A 82 22.53 5.41 20.54
CA ARG A 82 22.90 6.83 20.45
C ARG A 82 24.03 7.07 19.44
N GLU A 83 25.11 6.29 19.50
CA GLU A 83 26.23 6.42 18.55
C GLU A 83 25.76 6.21 17.10
N LEU A 84 24.98 5.15 16.85
CA LEU A 84 24.41 4.88 15.53
C LEU A 84 23.46 5.99 15.07
N PHE A 85 22.62 6.51 15.97
CA PHE A 85 21.69 7.58 15.65
C PHE A 85 22.43 8.88 15.32
N ASP A 86 23.48 9.22 16.08
CA ASP A 86 24.29 10.41 15.81
C ASP A 86 24.99 10.32 14.44
N ASP A 87 25.49 9.14 14.08
CA ASP A 87 26.06 8.87 12.75
C ASP A 87 25.01 9.05 11.64
N ALA A 88 23.82 8.49 11.85
CA ALA A 88 22.69 8.62 10.95
C ALA A 88 22.26 10.08 10.76
N GLN A 89 22.20 10.86 11.84
CA GLN A 89 21.88 12.30 11.79
C GLN A 89 22.93 13.10 11.02
N ARG A 90 24.23 12.79 11.21
CA ARG A 90 25.31 13.46 10.46
C ARG A 90 25.23 13.14 8.96
N LEU A 91 25.04 11.86 8.60
CA LEU A 91 24.90 11.49 7.20
C LEU A 91 23.61 12.04 6.58
N LEU A 92 22.49 12.03 7.32
CA LEU A 92 21.23 12.63 6.86
C LEU A 92 21.37 14.14 6.60
N THR A 93 22.09 14.85 7.47
CA THR A 93 22.40 16.27 7.26
C THR A 93 23.18 16.47 5.97
N LYS A 94 24.24 15.67 5.75
CA LYS A 94 25.02 15.69 4.52
C LYS A 94 24.17 15.41 3.28
N ILE A 95 23.31 14.38 3.33
CA ILE A 95 22.39 14.01 2.23
C ILE A 95 21.52 15.20 1.82
N VAL A 96 21.01 15.94 2.80
CA VAL A 96 20.10 17.09 2.56
C VAL A 96 20.87 18.29 2.05
N GLU A 97 21.99 18.65 2.68
CA GLU A 97 22.78 19.84 2.35
C GLU A 97 23.45 19.73 0.98
N GLU A 98 24.06 18.57 0.70
CA GLU A 98 24.75 18.29 -0.57
C GLU A 98 23.79 17.75 -1.65
N ARG A 99 22.50 17.56 -1.32
CA ARG A 99 21.47 17.03 -2.22
C ARG A 99 21.86 15.69 -2.87
N LEU A 100 22.48 14.81 -2.08
CA LEU A 100 22.93 13.50 -2.52
C LEU A 100 21.77 12.61 -3.01
N LEU A 101 20.59 12.79 -2.41
CA LEU A 101 19.37 12.07 -2.76
C LEU A 101 18.27 13.03 -3.21
N GLN A 102 17.33 12.52 -4.02
CA GLN A 102 16.10 13.23 -4.39
C GLN A 102 14.87 12.41 -4.03
N ALA A 103 13.84 13.07 -3.51
CA ALA A 103 12.53 12.47 -3.31
C ALA A 103 11.57 12.88 -4.43
N ARG A 104 10.94 11.87 -5.05
CA ARG A 104 9.91 12.06 -6.07
C ARG A 104 8.73 11.13 -5.84
N GLY A 105 7.55 11.59 -6.19
CA GLY A 105 6.34 10.81 -6.03
C GLY A 105 5.24 11.23 -6.97
N VAL A 106 4.15 10.47 -6.96
CA VAL A 106 2.94 10.75 -7.71
C VAL A 106 1.75 10.21 -6.93
N ILE A 107 0.67 10.98 -6.88
CA ILE A 107 -0.61 10.61 -6.25
C ILE A 107 -1.70 10.75 -7.29
N GLY A 108 -2.64 9.81 -7.34
CA GLY A 108 -3.80 9.82 -8.22
C GLY A 108 -5.07 9.40 -7.52
N PHE A 109 -6.21 9.84 -8.03
CA PHE A 109 -7.54 9.46 -7.57
C PHE A 109 -8.43 9.14 -8.77
N TRP A 110 -9.28 8.13 -8.61
CA TRP A 110 -10.21 7.69 -9.65
C TRP A 110 -11.58 7.41 -9.08
N PRO A 111 -12.67 7.79 -9.78
CA PRO A 111 -14.00 7.29 -9.48
C PRO A 111 -13.98 5.76 -9.54
N ALA A 112 -14.51 5.12 -8.50
CA ALA A 112 -14.41 3.69 -8.29
C ALA A 112 -15.71 3.08 -7.77
N ASN A 113 -16.03 1.85 -8.17
CA ASN A 113 -17.09 1.06 -7.55
C ASN A 113 -16.69 -0.42 -7.46
N ALA A 114 -17.09 -1.08 -6.37
CA ALA A 114 -16.87 -2.50 -6.20
C ALA A 114 -17.83 -3.33 -7.07
N VAL A 115 -17.31 -4.41 -7.64
CA VAL A 115 -18.07 -5.44 -8.38
C VAL A 115 -17.56 -6.80 -7.93
N GLY A 116 -18.28 -7.44 -7.01
CA GLY A 116 -17.79 -8.66 -6.35
C GLY A 116 -16.55 -8.36 -5.51
N ASP A 117 -15.46 -9.08 -5.77
CA ASP A 117 -14.18 -8.94 -5.08
C ASP A 117 -13.21 -7.97 -5.80
N ASP A 118 -13.67 -7.31 -6.86
CA ASP A 118 -12.89 -6.36 -7.65
C ASP A 118 -13.40 -4.93 -7.47
N VAL A 119 -12.57 -3.96 -7.88
CA VAL A 119 -12.97 -2.55 -7.99
C VAL A 119 -12.77 -2.04 -9.41
N GLU A 120 -13.85 -1.61 -10.06
CA GLU A 120 -13.79 -0.93 -11.36
C GLU A 120 -13.44 0.54 -11.16
N LEU A 121 -12.46 1.03 -11.91
CA LEU A 121 -12.11 2.45 -11.99
C LEU A 121 -12.66 3.05 -13.28
N PHE A 122 -13.05 4.32 -13.25
CA PHE A 122 -13.64 5.04 -14.38
C PHE A 122 -12.80 6.23 -14.81
N THR A 123 -13.00 6.68 -16.05
CA THR A 123 -12.29 7.84 -16.62
C THR A 123 -12.66 9.16 -15.94
N ASP A 124 -13.89 9.26 -15.45
CA ASP A 124 -14.50 10.45 -14.86
C ASP A 124 -15.76 10.07 -14.07
N ASP A 125 -16.38 11.05 -13.39
CA ASP A 125 -17.52 10.81 -12.50
C ASP A 125 -18.81 10.38 -13.19
N SER A 126 -18.90 10.49 -14.53
CA SER A 126 -20.05 9.94 -15.26
C SER A 126 -20.08 8.41 -15.13
N ARG A 127 -18.92 7.78 -14.88
CA ARG A 127 -18.74 6.33 -14.76
C ARG A 127 -19.25 5.57 -16.00
N SER A 128 -19.27 6.24 -17.16
CA SER A 128 -19.71 5.63 -18.43
C SER A 128 -18.63 4.73 -19.04
N THR A 129 -17.37 5.10 -18.85
CA THR A 129 -16.22 4.42 -19.47
C THR A 129 -15.32 3.84 -18.38
N ARG A 130 -15.23 2.51 -18.33
CA ARG A 130 -14.30 1.82 -17.43
C ARG A 130 -12.87 2.05 -17.90
N LEU A 131 -12.04 2.56 -17.01
CA LEU A 131 -10.61 2.77 -17.21
C LEU A 131 -9.82 1.47 -17.03
N THR A 132 -10.00 0.80 -15.89
CA THR A 132 -9.38 -0.49 -15.56
C THR A 132 -10.12 -1.16 -14.40
N THR A 133 -9.67 -2.34 -14.00
CA THR A 133 -10.11 -3.05 -12.81
C THR A 133 -8.92 -3.32 -11.90
N LEU A 134 -9.11 -3.14 -10.59
CA LEU A 134 -8.19 -3.58 -9.54
C LEU A 134 -8.74 -4.88 -8.96
N HIS A 135 -7.88 -5.89 -8.82
CA HIS A 135 -8.30 -7.22 -8.41
C HIS A 135 -7.87 -7.50 -6.98
N PHE A 136 -8.79 -8.04 -6.17
CA PHE A 136 -8.51 -8.41 -4.79
C PHE A 136 -8.88 -9.86 -4.50
N LEU A 137 -8.29 -10.35 -3.42
CA LEU A 137 -8.56 -11.64 -2.82
C LEU A 137 -9.37 -11.45 -1.54
N ARG A 138 -10.18 -12.46 -1.22
CA ARG A 138 -11.01 -12.51 -0.03
C ARG A 138 -10.46 -13.54 0.94
N GLN A 139 -10.51 -13.23 2.23
CA GLN A 139 -10.26 -14.22 3.27
C GLN A 139 -11.15 -15.46 3.04
N GLN A 140 -10.59 -16.64 3.21
CA GLN A 140 -11.32 -17.87 2.92
C GLN A 140 -11.24 -18.82 4.11
N MET A 141 -11.66 -18.36 5.29
CA MET A 141 -11.58 -19.13 6.54
C MET A 141 -12.92 -19.11 7.26
N ARG A 142 -13.19 -20.15 8.06
CA ARG A 142 -14.38 -20.14 8.93
C ARG A 142 -14.28 -18.99 9.94
N LYS A 143 -15.29 -18.12 9.94
CA LYS A 143 -15.43 -17.02 10.89
C LYS A 143 -16.51 -17.33 11.94
N PRO A 144 -16.34 -16.87 13.19
CA PRO A 144 -17.43 -16.86 14.17
C PRO A 144 -18.64 -16.06 13.67
N SER A 145 -19.81 -16.29 14.26
CA SER A 145 -21.01 -15.48 13.98
C SER A 145 -20.74 -13.99 14.18
N GLY A 146 -21.20 -13.16 13.25
CA GLY A 146 -20.98 -11.71 13.25
C GLY A 146 -19.62 -11.25 12.71
N GLN A 147 -18.74 -12.17 12.30
CA GLN A 147 -17.52 -11.85 11.57
C GLN A 147 -17.62 -12.27 10.10
N PHE A 148 -16.97 -11.48 9.26
CA PHE A 148 -17.01 -11.59 7.81
C PHE A 148 -15.62 -11.86 7.25
N ASN A 149 -15.58 -12.56 6.12
CA ASN A 149 -14.37 -12.75 5.35
C ASN A 149 -14.08 -11.47 4.57
N LEU A 150 -13.02 -10.78 4.96
CA LEU A 150 -12.69 -9.45 4.44
C LEU A 150 -12.08 -9.53 3.04
N CYS A 151 -12.47 -8.58 2.19
CA CYS A 151 -11.84 -8.23 0.93
C CYS A 151 -11.64 -6.71 0.87
N LEU A 152 -10.55 -6.23 0.25
CA LEU A 152 -10.32 -4.77 0.12
C LEU A 152 -11.43 -4.08 -0.69
N ALA A 153 -12.04 -4.78 -1.65
CA ALA A 153 -13.18 -4.27 -2.41
C ALA A 153 -14.39 -3.92 -1.52
N ASP A 154 -14.54 -4.54 -0.34
CA ASP A 154 -15.65 -4.28 0.59
C ASP A 154 -15.63 -2.82 1.11
N TYR A 155 -14.46 -2.18 1.09
CA TYR A 155 -14.32 -0.78 1.50
C TYR A 155 -14.71 0.22 0.41
N VAL A 156 -15.08 -0.23 -0.78
CA VAL A 156 -15.53 0.62 -1.89
C VAL A 156 -17.02 0.39 -2.17
N ALA A 157 -17.76 1.46 -2.46
CA ALA A 157 -19.20 1.37 -2.63
C ALA A 157 -19.55 0.45 -3.81
N PRO A 158 -20.48 -0.50 -3.64
CA PRO A 158 -20.82 -1.43 -4.71
C PRO A 158 -21.53 -0.72 -5.85
N LYS A 159 -21.29 -1.19 -7.07
CA LYS A 159 -21.93 -0.68 -8.30
C LYS A 159 -23.44 -0.93 -8.35
N THR A 160 -23.92 -1.95 -7.65
CA THR A 160 -25.34 -2.27 -7.51
C THR A 160 -25.71 -2.30 -6.03
N GLN A 161 -26.79 -1.61 -5.64
CA GLN A 161 -27.32 -1.70 -4.27
C GLN A 161 -28.40 -2.78 -4.22
N LEU A 162 -28.30 -3.70 -3.25
CA LEU A 162 -29.22 -4.85 -3.14
C LEU A 162 -30.63 -4.45 -2.63
N ASP A 163 -30.73 -3.38 -1.82
CA ASP A 163 -31.96 -3.08 -1.06
C ASP A 163 -32.62 -1.72 -1.38
N ALA A 164 -32.12 -0.97 -2.36
CA ALA A 164 -32.63 0.37 -2.70
C ALA A 164 -33.10 0.42 -4.15
N GLY A 165 -34.41 0.25 -4.38
CA GLY A 165 -35.00 0.30 -5.72
C GLY A 165 -34.55 1.52 -6.52
N HIS A 166 -34.22 1.33 -7.80
CA HIS A 166 -33.88 2.34 -8.83
C HIS A 166 -32.96 3.52 -8.43
N ARG A 167 -32.28 3.50 -7.28
CA ARG A 167 -31.34 4.57 -6.90
C ARG A 167 -30.01 4.38 -7.63
N PRO A 168 -29.38 5.47 -8.08
CA PRO A 168 -28.04 5.39 -8.66
C PRO A 168 -27.04 4.85 -7.61
N PRO A 169 -25.98 4.14 -8.03
CA PRO A 169 -24.94 3.70 -7.12
C PRO A 169 -24.31 4.86 -6.36
N LEU A 170 -23.91 4.61 -5.12
CA LEU A 170 -23.17 5.59 -4.34
C LEU A 170 -21.84 5.89 -5.04
N GLN A 171 -21.54 7.18 -5.17
CA GLN A 171 -20.25 7.62 -5.67
C GLN A 171 -19.17 7.31 -4.65
N ASP A 172 -18.09 6.70 -5.13
CA ASP A 172 -16.92 6.40 -4.34
C ASP A 172 -15.64 6.48 -5.17
N TYR A 173 -14.49 6.43 -4.51
CA TYR A 173 -13.18 6.68 -5.10
C TYR A 173 -12.13 5.73 -4.52
N ILE A 174 -11.12 5.45 -5.33
CA ILE A 174 -9.84 4.88 -4.88
C ILE A 174 -8.74 5.89 -5.19
N GLY A 175 -7.81 6.06 -4.26
CA GLY A 175 -6.56 6.75 -4.52
C GLY A 175 -5.41 5.76 -4.76
N GLY A 176 -4.28 6.26 -5.23
CA GLY A 176 -3.07 5.47 -5.37
C GLY A 176 -1.84 6.36 -5.38
N PHE A 177 -0.70 5.80 -5.01
CA PHE A 177 0.57 6.51 -4.96
C PHE A 177 1.76 5.64 -5.34
N ALA A 178 2.82 6.30 -5.77
CA ALA A 178 4.17 5.76 -5.85
C ALA A 178 5.15 6.86 -5.43
N VAL A 179 6.03 6.57 -4.48
CA VAL A 179 7.00 7.52 -3.90
C VAL A 179 8.36 6.86 -3.73
N THR A 180 9.42 7.66 -3.84
CA THR A 180 10.79 7.24 -3.54
C THR A 180 11.52 8.37 -2.84
N GLY A 181 12.32 8.04 -1.84
CA GLY A 181 13.29 8.93 -1.20
C GLY A 181 14.73 8.68 -1.64
N GLY A 182 14.93 7.75 -2.59
CA GLY A 182 16.23 7.13 -2.85
C GLY A 182 16.77 7.32 -4.26
N ILE A 183 16.33 8.31 -5.03
CA ILE A 183 16.97 8.62 -6.31
C ILE A 183 18.39 9.13 -6.03
N GLY A 184 19.40 8.47 -6.60
CA GLY A 184 20.82 8.70 -6.31
C GLY A 184 21.42 7.76 -5.27
N ALA A 185 20.61 6.92 -4.59
CA ALA A 185 21.08 6.11 -3.48
C ALA A 185 22.05 5.00 -3.90
N ASP A 186 21.85 4.40 -5.07
CA ASP A 186 22.74 3.34 -5.55
C ASP A 186 24.07 3.90 -6.04
N GLU A 187 24.05 5.08 -6.69
CA GLU A 187 25.24 5.79 -7.14
C GLU A 187 26.12 6.21 -5.95
N VAL A 188 25.54 6.89 -4.96
CA VAL A 188 26.28 7.37 -3.78
C VAL A 188 26.72 6.19 -2.89
N ALA A 189 25.92 5.12 -2.78
CA ALA A 189 26.35 3.91 -2.08
C ALA A 189 27.55 3.24 -2.78
N ALA A 190 27.60 3.26 -4.11
CA ALA A 190 28.72 2.72 -4.87
C ALA A 190 30.00 3.57 -4.66
N GLU A 191 29.88 4.88 -4.56
CA GLU A 191 30.99 5.78 -4.22
C GLU A 191 31.58 5.46 -2.84
N PHE A 192 30.74 5.29 -1.80
CA PHE A 192 31.19 4.88 -0.47
C PHE A 192 31.92 3.53 -0.49
N LYS A 193 31.37 2.54 -1.21
CA LYS A 193 32.03 1.22 -1.36
C LYS A 193 33.36 1.30 -2.09
N ALA A 194 33.46 2.12 -3.14
CA ALA A 194 34.72 2.34 -3.85
C ALA A 194 35.79 2.98 -2.95
N ALA A 195 35.37 3.75 -1.94
CA ALA A 195 36.24 4.31 -0.90
C ALA A 195 36.46 3.36 0.30
N HIS A 196 36.04 2.09 0.22
CA HIS A 196 36.08 1.09 1.30
C HIS A 196 35.31 1.49 2.57
N ASP A 197 34.27 2.32 2.42
CA ASP A 197 33.36 2.72 3.49
C ASP A 197 32.01 1.97 3.38
N ASP A 198 32.06 0.67 3.66
CA ASP A 198 30.86 -0.18 3.63
C ASP A 198 29.81 0.27 4.66
N TYR A 199 30.24 0.84 5.78
CA TYR A 199 29.37 1.35 6.84
C TYR A 199 28.49 2.49 6.33
N SER A 200 29.08 3.53 5.73
CA SER A 200 28.31 4.65 5.17
C SER A 200 27.44 4.22 4.00
N ALA A 201 27.86 3.23 3.21
CA ALA A 201 27.02 2.68 2.14
C ALA A 201 25.76 2.00 2.68
N ILE A 202 25.86 1.23 3.77
CA ILE A 202 24.72 0.60 4.44
C ILE A 202 23.84 1.67 5.11
N MET A 203 24.46 2.62 5.82
CA MET A 203 23.77 3.73 6.47
C MET A 203 22.96 4.56 5.48
N LEU A 204 23.55 4.90 4.32
CA LEU A 204 22.87 5.63 3.26
C LEU A 204 21.63 4.90 2.78
N LYS A 205 21.73 3.58 2.52
CA LYS A 205 20.59 2.78 2.06
C LYS A 205 19.49 2.69 3.12
N ALA A 206 19.86 2.54 4.40
CA ALA A 206 18.91 2.57 5.50
C ALA A 206 18.20 3.93 5.62
N LEU A 207 18.93 5.04 5.48
CA LEU A 207 18.36 6.39 5.49
C LEU A 207 17.46 6.65 4.27
N ALA A 208 17.85 6.18 3.08
CA ALA A 208 17.02 6.29 1.88
C ALA A 208 15.68 5.56 2.06
N ASP A 209 15.71 4.36 2.64
CA ASP A 209 14.51 3.59 2.98
C ASP A 209 13.62 4.33 3.98
N ARG A 210 14.21 4.89 5.05
CA ARG A 210 13.49 5.75 6.00
C ARG A 210 12.84 6.96 5.33
N LEU A 211 13.53 7.62 4.39
CA LEU A 211 12.99 8.75 3.63
C LEU A 211 11.85 8.33 2.70
N ALA A 212 11.90 7.13 2.11
CA ALA A 212 10.83 6.60 1.27
C ALA A 212 9.55 6.33 2.09
N GLU A 213 9.68 5.72 3.27
CA GLU A 213 8.56 5.48 4.18
C GLU A 213 7.99 6.79 4.74
N ALA A 214 8.86 7.73 5.12
CA ALA A 214 8.45 9.07 5.53
C ALA A 214 7.68 9.80 4.42
N PHE A 215 8.07 9.62 3.15
CA PHE A 215 7.32 10.14 2.03
C PHE A 215 5.98 9.43 1.84
N ALA A 216 5.89 8.11 2.06
CA ALA A 216 4.61 7.41 2.01
C ALA A 216 3.62 7.95 3.05
N GLU A 217 4.10 8.26 4.26
CA GLU A 217 3.30 8.87 5.33
C GLU A 217 2.86 10.30 4.98
N TYR A 218 3.79 11.13 4.52
CA TYR A 218 3.50 12.50 4.09
C TYR A 218 2.52 12.53 2.89
N ALA A 219 2.74 11.67 1.89
CA ALA A 219 1.86 11.52 0.74
C ALA A 219 0.45 11.05 1.16
N HIS A 220 0.36 10.18 2.17
CA HIS A 220 -0.94 9.78 2.71
C HIS A 220 -1.65 10.95 3.39
N GLN A 221 -0.93 11.78 4.16
CA GLN A 221 -1.52 13.00 4.73
C GLN A 221 -2.07 13.92 3.61
N LEU A 222 -1.27 14.22 2.59
CA LEU A 222 -1.72 15.01 1.44
C LEU A 222 -2.95 14.39 0.76
N ALA A 223 -2.97 13.06 0.63
CA ALA A 223 -4.09 12.36 0.03
C ALA A 223 -5.37 12.49 0.86
N ARG A 224 -5.29 12.38 2.20
CA ARG A 224 -6.45 12.58 3.10
C ARG A 224 -6.95 14.02 3.05
N GLU A 225 -6.06 15.00 3.01
CA GLU A 225 -6.39 16.43 2.85
C GLU A 225 -7.06 16.71 1.50
N ALA A 226 -6.56 16.11 0.41
CA ALA A 226 -7.14 16.22 -0.93
C ALA A 226 -8.53 15.55 -1.01
N TRP A 227 -8.73 14.45 -0.29
CA TRP A 227 -10.03 13.76 -0.17
C TRP A 227 -11.05 14.55 0.69
N GLY A 228 -10.60 15.60 1.38
CA GLY A 228 -11.44 16.47 2.21
C GLY A 228 -11.60 16.00 3.65
N PHE A 229 -11.72 14.69 3.91
CA PHE A 229 -11.92 14.18 5.28
C PHE A 229 -10.69 14.40 6.19
N GLY A 230 -9.48 14.50 5.61
CA GLY A 230 -8.25 14.81 6.34
C GLY A 230 -8.14 16.27 6.78
N ARG A 231 -8.89 17.20 6.17
CA ARG A 231 -8.78 18.65 6.48
C ARG A 231 -9.26 19.02 7.89
N SER A 232 -10.10 18.17 8.47
CA SER A 232 -10.62 18.31 9.84
C SER A 232 -9.90 17.43 10.85
N GLU A 233 -8.86 16.69 10.44
CA GLU A 233 -8.07 15.84 11.33
C GLU A 233 -7.09 16.68 12.16
N ASN A 234 -7.28 16.75 13.47
CA ASN A 234 -6.33 17.39 14.40
C ASN A 234 -5.32 16.35 14.93
N LEU A 235 -4.56 15.73 14.02
CA LEU A 235 -3.58 14.70 14.37
C LEU A 235 -2.20 15.32 14.58
N VAL A 236 -1.57 14.99 15.70
CA VAL A 236 -0.15 15.27 15.88
C VAL A 236 0.68 14.24 15.11
N LEU A 237 1.93 14.57 14.81
CA LEU A 237 2.85 13.67 14.08
C LEU A 237 2.94 12.27 14.72
N GLU A 238 2.94 12.18 16.04
CA GLU A 238 2.96 10.90 16.76
C GLU A 238 1.71 10.05 16.47
N ASP A 239 0.56 10.66 16.23
CA ASP A 239 -0.65 9.94 15.83
C ASP A 239 -0.54 9.43 14.39
N LEU A 240 0.09 10.19 13.49
CA LEU A 240 0.39 9.74 12.13
C LEU A 240 1.31 8.52 12.12
N LEU A 241 2.43 8.59 12.85
CA LEU A 241 3.37 7.47 12.98
C LEU A 241 2.77 6.24 13.69
N ARG A 242 1.66 6.41 14.41
CA ARG A 242 0.89 5.32 15.02
C ARG A 242 -0.32 4.89 14.20
N GLU A 243 -0.46 5.42 12.99
CA GLU A 243 -1.56 5.13 12.07
C GLU A 243 -2.95 5.42 12.69
N ARG A 244 -3.04 6.43 13.57
CA ARG A 244 -4.29 6.83 14.25
C ARG A 244 -5.11 7.81 13.40
N TYR A 245 -5.21 7.54 12.11
CA TYR A 245 -6.04 8.29 11.17
C TYR A 245 -7.11 7.39 10.55
N ARG A 246 -8.09 8.04 9.91
CA ARG A 246 -9.06 7.33 9.09
C ARG A 246 -8.44 6.90 7.76
N GLY A 247 -8.76 5.68 7.33
CA GLY A 247 -8.36 5.13 6.03
C GLY A 247 -7.04 4.36 6.07
N ILE A 248 -6.76 3.62 5.01
CA ILE A 248 -5.58 2.75 4.89
C ILE A 248 -4.88 2.93 3.54
N ARG A 249 -3.60 2.54 3.50
CA ARG A 249 -2.73 2.62 2.32
C ARG A 249 -2.11 1.26 1.90
N PRO A 250 -2.90 0.19 1.64
CA PRO A 250 -2.36 -1.15 1.35
C PRO A 250 -1.49 -1.17 0.09
N ALA A 251 -0.36 -1.86 0.20
CA ALA A 251 0.65 -2.02 -0.84
C ALA A 251 0.68 -3.45 -1.37
N ALA A 252 0.70 -3.61 -2.70
CA ALA A 252 0.73 -4.94 -3.32
C ALA A 252 1.99 -5.74 -2.92
N GLY A 253 1.78 -6.96 -2.45
CA GLY A 253 2.77 -7.82 -1.80
C GLY A 253 2.62 -7.92 -0.28
N TYR A 254 1.84 -7.03 0.35
CA TYR A 254 1.50 -7.12 1.77
C TYR A 254 0.33 -8.09 2.02
N PRO A 255 0.11 -8.53 3.27
CA PRO A 255 -0.89 -9.56 3.57
C PRO A 255 -2.32 -9.28 3.09
N ALA A 256 -2.73 -8.01 2.96
CA ALA A 256 -4.07 -7.63 2.50
C ALA A 256 -4.26 -7.74 0.98
N CYS A 257 -3.17 -7.67 0.22
CA CYS A 257 -3.13 -7.77 -1.24
C CYS A 257 -1.80 -8.41 -1.67
N PRO A 258 -1.64 -9.73 -1.47
CA PRO A 258 -0.35 -10.41 -1.60
C PRO A 258 0.14 -10.54 -3.05
N ASP A 259 -0.72 -10.33 -4.05
CA ASP A 259 -0.33 -10.40 -5.46
C ASP A 259 0.53 -9.19 -5.85
N HIS A 260 1.82 -9.43 -6.09
CA HIS A 260 2.75 -8.39 -6.50
C HIS A 260 2.46 -7.81 -7.91
N THR A 261 1.71 -8.53 -8.75
CA THR A 261 1.48 -8.13 -10.14
C THR A 261 0.58 -6.91 -10.28
N GLU A 262 -0.29 -6.67 -9.28
CA GLU A 262 -1.16 -5.48 -9.21
C GLU A 262 -0.37 -4.16 -9.18
N LYS A 263 0.93 -4.17 -8.81
CA LYS A 263 1.80 -2.99 -8.95
C LYS A 263 1.84 -2.49 -10.39
N ARG A 264 1.79 -3.37 -11.39
CA ARG A 264 1.83 -2.98 -12.80
C ARG A 264 0.62 -2.13 -13.17
N THR A 265 -0.57 -2.54 -12.75
CA THR A 265 -1.80 -1.77 -12.95
C THR A 265 -1.70 -0.40 -12.30
N LEU A 266 -1.22 -0.32 -11.05
CA LEU A 266 -1.01 0.94 -10.35
C LEU A 266 0.02 1.84 -11.04
N PHE A 267 1.15 1.29 -11.48
CA PHE A 267 2.21 2.03 -12.18
C PHE A 267 1.71 2.60 -13.51
N SER A 268 0.92 1.83 -14.27
CA SER A 268 0.29 2.31 -15.48
C SER A 268 -0.73 3.42 -15.21
N LEU A 269 -1.56 3.28 -14.17
CA LEU A 269 -2.52 4.31 -13.77
C LEU A 269 -1.86 5.64 -13.40
N LEU A 270 -0.73 5.57 -12.69
CA LEU A 270 0.01 6.74 -12.21
C LEU A 270 1.03 7.29 -13.23
N GLU A 271 1.28 6.59 -14.33
CA GLU A 271 2.46 6.80 -15.18
C GLU A 271 3.75 6.91 -14.34
N ALA A 272 3.92 6.02 -13.35
CA ALA A 272 4.90 6.17 -12.27
C ALA A 272 6.35 6.30 -12.78
N GLU A 273 6.75 5.52 -13.79
CA GLU A 273 8.08 5.61 -14.39
C GLU A 273 8.38 7.01 -14.95
N LYS A 274 7.39 7.61 -15.61
CA LYS A 274 7.51 8.96 -16.18
C LYS A 274 7.45 10.04 -15.09
N ASN A 275 6.53 9.91 -14.14
CA ASN A 275 6.22 10.98 -13.19
C ASN A 275 7.13 11.00 -11.96
N CYS A 276 7.67 9.86 -11.53
CA CYS A 276 8.55 9.79 -10.36
C CYS A 276 9.83 9.00 -10.56
N GLY A 277 10.05 8.40 -11.74
CA GLY A 277 11.29 7.70 -12.08
C GLY A 277 11.42 6.29 -11.49
N ILE A 278 10.41 5.82 -10.76
CA ILE A 278 10.39 4.49 -10.15
C ILE A 278 10.06 3.46 -11.23
N LYS A 279 10.88 2.42 -11.35
CA LYS A 279 10.72 1.32 -12.31
C LYS A 279 10.28 0.04 -11.60
N LEU A 280 9.59 -0.83 -12.34
CA LEU A 280 9.33 -2.20 -11.91
C LEU A 280 10.27 -3.18 -12.59
N THR A 281 10.87 -4.08 -11.80
CA THR A 281 11.59 -5.24 -12.33
C THR A 281 10.61 -6.28 -12.90
N GLU A 282 11.13 -7.31 -13.55
CA GLU A 282 10.34 -8.47 -14.00
C GLU A 282 9.62 -9.19 -12.83
N SER A 283 10.22 -9.15 -11.64
CA SER A 283 9.65 -9.69 -10.40
C SER A 283 8.75 -8.69 -9.65
N PHE A 284 8.42 -7.55 -10.25
CA PHE A 284 7.61 -6.48 -9.65
C PHE A 284 8.20 -5.91 -8.35
N ALA A 285 9.52 -5.96 -8.20
CA ALA A 285 10.25 -5.15 -7.23
C ALA A 285 10.38 -3.72 -7.78
N MET A 286 10.42 -2.73 -6.89
CA MET A 286 10.58 -1.33 -7.28
C MET A 286 12.05 -0.93 -7.27
N HIS A 287 12.44 -0.08 -8.21
CA HIS A 287 13.75 0.55 -8.27
C HIS A 287 13.61 2.07 -8.46
N PRO A 288 14.23 2.92 -7.62
CA PRO A 288 15.16 2.60 -6.53
C PRO A 288 14.56 1.71 -5.44
N GLY A 289 15.38 0.93 -4.74
CA GLY A 289 14.90 0.00 -3.71
C GLY A 289 14.13 0.70 -2.58
N ALA A 290 14.57 1.91 -2.22
CA ALA A 290 13.87 2.82 -1.32
C ALA A 290 12.66 3.48 -2.01
N SER A 291 11.63 2.68 -2.26
CA SER A 291 10.37 3.10 -2.88
C SER A 291 9.18 2.44 -2.21
N VAL A 292 8.06 3.15 -2.17
CA VAL A 292 6.78 2.67 -1.64
C VAL A 292 5.68 2.97 -2.66
N SER A 293 4.78 2.02 -2.89
CA SER A 293 3.59 2.24 -3.70
C SER A 293 2.40 1.49 -3.12
N GLY A 294 1.20 2.03 -3.31
CA GLY A 294 -0.01 1.44 -2.77
C GLY A 294 -1.28 2.17 -3.20
N LEU A 295 -2.40 1.65 -2.71
CA LEU A 295 -3.73 2.21 -2.93
C LEU A 295 -4.20 2.93 -1.68
N TYR A 296 -5.05 3.94 -1.81
CA TYR A 296 -5.70 4.63 -0.69
C TYR A 296 -7.18 4.26 -0.62
N PHE A 297 -7.63 3.87 0.57
CA PHE A 297 -9.03 3.62 0.90
C PHE A 297 -9.48 4.57 2.01
N SER A 298 -10.59 5.27 1.77
CA SER A 298 -11.10 6.30 2.68
C SER A 298 -12.22 5.83 3.62
N HIS A 299 -12.68 4.58 3.48
CA HIS A 299 -13.78 4.07 4.30
C HIS A 299 -13.40 4.11 5.80
N PRO A 300 -14.25 4.62 6.70
CA PRO A 300 -13.91 4.80 8.11
C PRO A 300 -13.60 3.50 8.85
N GLU A 301 -14.17 2.38 8.39
CA GLU A 301 -13.92 1.05 8.95
C GLU A 301 -12.82 0.27 8.20
N ALA A 302 -12.15 0.90 7.24
CA ALA A 302 -11.06 0.26 6.52
C ALA A 302 -9.92 -0.06 7.49
N LYS A 303 -9.45 -1.30 7.46
CA LYS A 303 -8.36 -1.79 8.30
C LYS A 303 -7.51 -2.80 7.53
N TYR A 304 -6.25 -2.89 7.90
CA TYR A 304 -5.35 -3.94 7.41
C TYR A 304 -5.80 -5.30 7.92
N PHE A 305 -5.68 -6.31 7.05
CA PHE A 305 -5.93 -7.71 7.37
C PHE A 305 -5.01 -8.59 6.52
N GLY A 306 -4.82 -9.85 6.92
CA GLY A 306 -4.19 -10.86 6.05
C GLY A 306 -5.23 -11.68 5.32
N VAL A 307 -5.11 -11.83 4.01
CA VAL A 307 -5.95 -12.73 3.20
C VAL A 307 -5.86 -14.17 3.73
N GLY A 308 -4.65 -14.59 4.13
CA GLY A 308 -4.40 -15.94 4.64
C GLY A 308 -4.40 -16.98 3.52
N LYS A 309 -4.85 -18.19 3.86
CA LYS A 309 -4.93 -19.30 2.89
C LYS A 309 -6.20 -19.20 2.05
N ILE A 310 -6.07 -19.43 0.74
CA ILE A 310 -7.15 -19.47 -0.25
C ILE A 310 -7.26 -20.88 -0.85
N ALA A 311 -8.47 -21.30 -1.20
CA ALA A 311 -8.72 -22.58 -1.86
C ALA A 311 -8.74 -22.42 -3.38
N ARG A 312 -8.75 -23.58 -4.05
CA ARG A 312 -8.63 -23.70 -5.50
C ARG A 312 -9.72 -22.96 -6.27
N ASP A 313 -10.94 -22.94 -5.75
CA ASP A 313 -12.07 -22.23 -6.36
C ASP A 313 -11.81 -20.72 -6.50
N GLN A 314 -11.23 -20.09 -5.47
CA GLN A 314 -10.86 -18.68 -5.53
C GLN A 314 -9.66 -18.44 -6.46
N VAL A 315 -8.70 -19.37 -6.52
CA VAL A 315 -7.58 -19.29 -7.47
C VAL A 315 -8.08 -19.35 -8.91
N GLU A 316 -8.99 -20.27 -9.23
CA GLU A 316 -9.60 -20.40 -10.56
C GLU A 316 -10.43 -19.17 -10.94
N ASP A 317 -11.22 -18.63 -10.01
CA ASP A 317 -11.97 -17.38 -10.20
C ASP A 317 -11.02 -16.18 -10.41
N TYR A 318 -9.98 -16.04 -9.60
CA TYR A 318 -9.01 -14.96 -9.72
C TYR A 318 -8.22 -15.04 -11.03
N ALA A 319 -7.83 -16.25 -11.45
CA ALA A 319 -7.20 -16.49 -12.76
C ALA A 319 -8.10 -16.03 -13.90
N ALA A 320 -9.40 -16.34 -13.84
CA ALA A 320 -10.37 -15.89 -14.83
C ALA A 320 -10.53 -14.35 -14.85
N ARG A 321 -10.63 -13.70 -13.68
CA ARG A 321 -10.75 -12.24 -13.56
C ARG A 321 -9.53 -11.49 -14.09
N THR A 322 -8.34 -11.97 -13.76
CA THR A 322 -7.04 -11.41 -14.16
C THR A 322 -6.58 -11.87 -15.55
N ARG A 323 -7.34 -12.73 -16.22
CA ARG A 323 -7.00 -13.34 -17.52
C ARG A 323 -5.63 -14.03 -17.52
N SER A 324 -5.29 -14.67 -16.41
CA SER A 324 -4.06 -15.41 -16.20
C SER A 324 -4.33 -16.92 -16.20
N TRP A 325 -3.29 -17.72 -16.35
CA TRP A 325 -3.39 -19.17 -16.16
C TRP A 325 -3.42 -19.51 -14.67
N VAL A 326 -4.19 -20.53 -14.29
CA VAL A 326 -4.27 -21.02 -12.90
C VAL A 326 -2.87 -21.32 -12.34
N THR A 327 -2.02 -21.98 -13.14
CA THR A 327 -0.64 -22.32 -12.77
C THR A 327 0.25 -21.09 -12.50
N GLU A 328 0.00 -19.98 -13.20
CA GLU A 328 0.70 -18.72 -12.92
C GLU A 328 0.24 -18.08 -11.62
N ILE A 329 -1.06 -18.11 -11.34
CA ILE A 329 -1.62 -17.63 -10.07
C ILE A 329 -1.11 -18.47 -8.91
N GLU A 330 -1.09 -19.80 -9.04
CA GLU A 330 -0.54 -20.72 -8.04
C GLU A 330 0.92 -20.42 -7.74
N LYS A 331 1.74 -20.16 -8.76
CA LYS A 331 3.15 -19.77 -8.58
C LYS A 331 3.28 -18.43 -7.83
N ARG A 332 2.49 -17.42 -8.20
CA ARG A 332 2.57 -16.06 -7.62
C ARG A 332 2.03 -16.00 -6.19
N LEU A 333 0.98 -16.77 -5.92
CA LEU A 333 0.29 -16.84 -4.64
C LEU A 333 0.65 -18.09 -3.83
N ALA A 334 1.79 -18.73 -4.12
CA ALA A 334 2.25 -19.94 -3.42
C ALA A 334 2.20 -19.81 -1.88
N PRO A 335 2.58 -18.68 -1.25
CA PRO A 335 2.46 -18.51 0.21
C PRO A 335 1.01 -18.56 0.72
N ASN A 336 0.04 -18.24 -0.15
CA ASN A 336 -1.38 -18.16 0.17
C ASN A 336 -2.17 -19.41 -0.24
N LEU A 337 -1.59 -20.40 -0.92
CA LEU A 337 -2.33 -21.62 -1.27
C LEU A 337 -2.64 -22.45 -0.02
N GLY A 338 -3.94 -22.77 0.15
CA GLY A 338 -4.48 -23.67 1.17
C GLY A 338 -4.62 -25.12 0.70
N TYR A 339 -3.95 -25.47 -0.40
CA TYR A 339 -3.95 -26.78 -1.05
C TYR A 339 -2.61 -26.98 -1.79
N GLU A 340 -2.32 -28.21 -2.21
CA GLU A 340 -1.15 -28.50 -3.04
C GLU A 340 -1.48 -28.25 -4.53
N PRO A 341 -0.71 -27.37 -5.23
CA PRO A 341 -0.93 -27.08 -6.64
C PRO A 341 -0.63 -28.30 -7.52
N GLY A 342 -1.32 -28.39 -8.66
CA GLY A 342 -1.29 -29.55 -9.56
C GLY A 342 -0.24 -29.51 -10.66
#